data_AF-A0A376L1D2-F1
#
_entry.id   AF-A0A376L1D2-F1
#
_cell.length_a   1.000
_cell.length_b   1.000
_cell.length_c   1.000
_cell.angle_alpha   90.00
_cell.angle_beta   90.00
_cell.angle_gamma   90.00
#
_symmetry.space_group_name_H-M   'P 1'
#
loop_
_entity.id
_entity.type
_entity.pdbx_description
1 polymer ?
#
loop_
_entity_poly.entity_id
_entity_poly.type
_entity_poly.pdbx_seq_one_letter_code
_entity_poly.pdbx_strand_id
1 'polypeptide(L)' 'MKLPVREFDAVVIGAGGAGMRAALQISQSGQTCGAAL' A
#
# COMPACT_ATOMS: atom_id res chain seq x y z
N MET A 1 -6.90 21.46 2.90
CA MET A 1 -5.69 20.67 2.57
C MET A 1 -5.09 21.21 1.28
N LYS A 2 -3.81 21.62 1.28
CA LYS A 2 -3.13 22.23 0.11
C LYS A 2 -2.23 21.23 -0.65
N LEU A 3 -1.95 20.09 -0.03
CA LEU A 3 -1.18 18.99 -0.60
C LEU A 3 -2.15 17.93 -1.15
N PRO A 4 -1.87 17.32 -2.32
CA PRO A 4 -2.66 16.19 -2.81
C PRO A 4 -2.61 15.03 -1.81
N VAL A 5 -3.79 14.48 -1.52
CA VAL A 5 -3.97 13.31 -0.65
C VAL A 5 -4.49 12.15 -1.49
N ARG A 6 -3.97 10.95 -1.22
CA ARG A 6 -4.47 9.69 -1.78
C ARG A 6 -4.83 8.77 -0.62
N GLU A 7 -6.01 8.18 -0.68
CA GLU A 7 -6.54 7.31 0.37
C GLU A 7 -6.49 5.85 -0.07
N PHE A 8 -6.15 4.98 0.88
CA PHE A 8 -6.05 3.53 0.72
C PHE A 8 -6.44 2.88 2.05
N ASP A 9 -6.87 1.63 2.01
CA ASP A 9 -7.12 0.84 3.23
C ASP A 9 -5.81 0.53 3.97
N ALA A 10 -4.71 0.36 3.22
CA ALA A 10 -3.37 0.22 3.76
C ALA A 10 -2.32 0.89 2.86
N VAL A 11 -1.26 1.41 3.49
CA VAL A 11 -0.07 1.93 2.80
C VAL A 11 1.16 1.17 3.29
N VAL A 12 1.85 0.49 2.37
CA VAL A 12 3.13 -0.19 2.64
C VAL A 12 4.28 0.69 2.16
N ILE A 13 5.15 1.09 3.08
CA ILE A 13 6.36 1.86 2.78
C ILE A 13 7.55 0.90 2.74
N GLY A 14 8.21 0.82 1.59
CA GLY A 14 9.33 -0.09 1.29
C GLY A 14 8.89 -1.29 0.46
N ALA A 15 9.37 -1.37 -0.78
CA ALA A 15 9.02 -2.42 -1.76
C ALA A 15 10.07 -3.55 -1.86
N GLY A 16 10.70 -3.90 -0.72
CA GLY A 16 11.52 -5.12 -0.63
C GLY A 16 10.67 -6.40 -0.63
N GLY A 17 11.30 -7.57 -0.49
CA GLY A 17 10.58 -8.85 -0.50
C GLY A 17 9.45 -8.93 0.54
N ALA A 18 9.68 -8.42 1.76
CA ALA A 18 8.66 -8.37 2.81
C ALA A 18 7.49 -7.43 2.45
N GLY A 19 7.79 -6.23 1.95
CA GLY A 19 6.78 -5.23 1.61
C GLY A 19 5.89 -5.67 0.45
N MET A 20 6.48 -6.23 -0.61
CA MET A 20 5.70 -6.78 -1.72
C MET A 20 4.85 -7.98 -1.30
N ARG A 21 5.35 -8.85 -0.42
CA ARG A 21 4.57 -9.98 0.12
C ARG A 21 3.38 -9.50 0.94
N ALA A 22 3.55 -8.47 1.76
CA ALA A 22 2.46 -7.84 2.50
C ALA A 22 1.44 -7.18 1.55
N ALA A 23 1.90 -6.35 0.62
CA ALA A 23 1.05 -5.65 -0.34
C ALA A 23 0.23 -6.62 -1.22
N LEU A 24 0.84 -7.74 -1.64
CA LEU A 24 0.14 -8.79 -2.40
C LEU A 24 -0.99 -9.42 -1.59
N GLN A 25 -0.76 -9.75 -0.31
CA GLN A 25 -1.81 -10.33 0.53
C GLN A 25 -2.94 -9.34 0.80
N ILE A 26 -2.63 -8.07 1.08
CA ILE A 26 -3.61 -6.99 1.25
C ILE A 26 -4.46 -6.82 -0.03
N SER A 27 -3.83 -6.88 -1.20
CA SER A 27 -4.56 -6.75 -2.46
C SER A 27 -5.47 -7.95 -2.71
N GLN A 28 -4.99 -9.17 -2.40
CA GLN A 28 -5.78 -10.40 -2.56
C GLN A 28 -6.92 -10.54 -1.54
N SER A 29 -6.87 -9.84 -0.40
CA SER A 29 -7.99 -9.75 0.55
C SER A 29 -9.09 -8.78 0.09
N GLY A 30 -8.93 -8.15 -1.08
CA GLY A 30 -9.90 -7.20 -1.63
C GLY A 30 -9.75 -5.78 -1.07
N GLN A 31 -8.67 -5.49 -0.36
CA GLN A 31 -8.39 -4.16 0.18
C GLN A 31 -7.52 -3.35 -0.79
N THR A 32 -7.75 -2.04 -0.81
CA THR A 32 -6.92 -1.11 -1.59
C THR A 32 -5.56 -0.91 -0.91
N CYS A 33 -4.48 -1.22 -1.63
CA CYS A 33 -3.12 -1.12 -1.12
C CYS A 33 -2.33 -0.05 -1.90
N GLY A 34 -1.84 0.97 -1.21
CA GLY A 34 -0.82 1.87 -1.73
C GLY A 34 0.57 1.34 -1.39
N ALA A 35 1.51 1.36 -2.34
CA ALA A 35 2.91 1.05 -2.09
C ALA A 35 3.76 2.30 -2.39
N ALA A 36 4.60 2.70 -1.43
CA ALA A 36 5.55 3.81 -1.56
C ALA A 36 6.99 3.31 -1.33
N LEU A 37 7.95 3.90 -2.03
CA LEU A 37 9.38 3.63 -1.90
C LEU A 37 10.03 4.60 -0.92
#